data_AF-A0A1V4XJY9-F1
#
_entry.id   AF-A0A1V4XJY9-F1
#
_cell.length_a   1.000
_cell.length_b   1.000
_cell.length_c   1.000
_cell.angle_alpha   90.00
_cell.angle_beta   90.00
_cell.angle_gamma   90.00
#
_symmetry.space_group_name_H-M   'P 1'
#
loop_
_entity.id
_entity.type
_entity.pdbx_description
1 polymer ?
#
loop_
_entity_poly.entity_id
_entity_poly.type
_entity_poly.pdbx_seq_one_letter_code
_entity_poly.pdbx_strand_id
1 'polypeptide(L)'
;MAIFVLVMGFLIAFGNRGIVDNFMMREKLAALKKNNREITRENRELKKTILLLRSELPYIEMVARNELGMVRKGDLVYRFSQ
;
A
#
# COMPACT_ATOMS: atom_id res chain seq x y z
N MET A 1 3.80 4.88 56.69
CA MET A 1 3.70 6.11 55.87
C MET A 1 4.65 6.09 54.68
N ALA A 2 5.98 6.09 54.86
CA ALA A 2 6.94 6.18 53.74
C ALA A 2 6.81 5.03 52.71
N ILE A 3 6.63 3.80 53.18
CA ILE A 3 6.45 2.62 52.30
C ILE A 3 5.17 2.74 51.47
N PHE A 4 4.10 3.28 52.04
CA PHE A 4 2.84 3.48 51.34
C PHE A 4 2.97 4.52 50.21
N VAL A 5 3.72 5.60 50.46
CA VAL A 5 4.02 6.63 49.45
C VAL A 5 4.90 6.06 48.33
N LEU A 6 5.89 5.24 48.67
CA LEU A 6 6.74 4.56 47.68
C LEU A 6 5.95 3.61 46.79
N VAL A 7 5.08 2.79 47.39
CA VAL A 7 4.23 1.85 46.66
C VAL A 7 3.22 2.59 45.78
N MET A 8 2.60 3.67 46.27
CA MET A 8 1.72 4.51 45.45
C MET A 8 2.45 5.21 44.32
N GLY A 9 3.65 5.76 44.58
CA GLY A 9 4.48 6.37 43.54
C GLY A 9 4.86 5.37 42.45
N PHE A 10 5.22 4.14 42.84
CA PHE A 10 5.52 3.06 41.91
C PHE A 10 4.27 2.65 41.10
N LEU A 11 3.11 2.52 41.73
CA LEU A 11 1.85 2.18 41.05
C LEU A 11 1.35 3.31 40.15
N ILE A 12 1.62 4.58 40.45
CA ILE A 12 1.29 5.69 39.56
C ILE A 12 2.24 5.71 38.36
N ALA A 13 3.53 5.46 38.60
CA ALA A 13 4.54 5.42 37.54
C ALA A 13 4.40 4.21 36.60
N PHE A 14 4.03 3.04 37.13
CA PHE A 14 3.84 1.80 36.36
C PHE A 14 2.39 1.53 35.97
N GLY A 15 1.42 1.90 36.78
CA GLY A 15 -0.01 1.62 36.57
C GLY A 15 -0.68 2.62 35.62
N ASN A 16 -0.13 3.83 35.49
CA ASN A 16 -0.44 4.63 34.32
C ASN A 16 0.32 4.03 33.15
N ARG A 17 -0.38 3.30 32.29
CA ARG A 17 -0.09 2.84 30.90
C ARG A 17 0.76 3.81 30.05
N GLY A 18 1.91 4.26 30.54
CA GLY A 18 2.50 5.54 30.17
C GLY A 18 3.91 5.43 29.64
N ILE A 19 4.69 4.45 30.11
CA ILE A 19 6.09 4.28 29.69
C ILE A 19 6.21 3.10 28.71
N VAL A 20 5.76 1.90 29.12
CA VAL A 20 5.82 0.69 28.27
C VAL A 20 4.86 0.79 27.08
N ASP A 21 3.63 1.26 27.32
CA ASP A 21 2.65 1.44 26.25
C ASP A 21 3.07 2.52 25.25
N ASN A 22 3.71 3.60 25.71
CA ASN A 22 4.22 4.62 24.82
C ASN A 22 5.40 4.11 23.97
N PHE A 23 6.22 3.19 24.51
CA PHE A 23 7.26 2.52 23.74
C PHE A 23 6.66 1.59 22.66
N MET A 24 5.71 0.72 23.03
CA MET A 24 5.01 -0.12 22.06
C MET A 24 4.22 0.69 21.02
N MET A 25 3.61 1.81 21.44
CA MET A 25 2.86 2.69 20.53
C MET A 25 3.81 3.37 19.53
N ARG A 26 5.01 3.78 19.97
CA ARG A 26 6.05 4.31 19.08
C ARG A 26 6.54 3.27 18.08
N GLU A 27 6.71 2.03 18.51
CA GLU A 27 7.11 0.94 17.63
C GLU A 27 6.03 0.63 16.59
N LYS A 28 4.76 0.55 17.00
CA LYS A 28 3.61 0.44 16.09
C LYS A 28 3.56 1.60 15.10
N LEU A 29 3.73 2.84 15.55
CA LEU A 29 3.77 4.01 14.67
C LEU A 29 4.92 3.93 13.66
N ALA A 30 6.10 3.45 14.07
CA ALA A 30 7.24 3.27 13.17
C ALA A 30 6.95 2.21 12.10
N ALA A 31 6.34 1.08 12.48
CA ALA A 31 5.93 0.02 11.56
C ALA A 31 4.86 0.51 10.57
N LEU A 32 3.81 1.18 11.05
CA LEU A 32 2.77 1.80 10.21
C LEU A 32 3.36 2.82 9.24
N LYS A 33 4.30 3.66 9.69
CA LYS A 33 4.95 4.65 8.83
C LYS A 33 5.85 3.99 7.77
N LYS A 34 6.47 2.85 8.07
CA LYS A 34 7.22 2.05 7.09
C LYS A 34 6.28 1.48 6.02
N ASN A 35 5.19 0.84 6.43
CA ASN A 35 4.19 0.27 5.51
C ASN A 35 3.58 1.36 4.62
N ASN A 36 3.22 2.52 5.18
CA ASN A 36 2.71 3.64 4.39
C ASN A 36 3.71 4.13 3.34
N ARG A 37 5.01 4.17 3.65
CA ARG A 37 6.04 4.55 2.67
C ARG A 37 6.13 3.54 1.53
N GLU A 38 6.04 2.25 1.84
CA GLU A 38 6.08 1.16 0.87
C GLU A 38 4.85 1.20 -0.06
N ILE A 39 3.65 1.28 0.51
CA ILE A 39 2.40 1.44 -0.24
C ILE A 39 2.40 2.71 -1.09
N THR A 40 2.97 3.81 -0.59
CA THR A 40 3.09 5.07 -1.36
C THR A 40 4.08 4.93 -2.52
N ARG A 41 5.13 4.12 -2.36
CA ARG A 41 6.08 3.82 -3.43
C ARG A 41 5.42 2.97 -4.51
N GLU A 42 4.74 1.88 -4.13
CA GLU A 42 4.00 1.03 -5.06
C GLU A 42 2.93 1.81 -5.83
N ASN A 43 2.16 2.65 -5.14
CA ASN A 43 1.17 3.50 -5.78
C ASN A 43 1.78 4.48 -6.80
N ARG A 44 2.99 4.98 -6.56
CA ARG A 44 3.69 5.85 -7.52
C ARG A 44 4.15 5.08 -8.76
N GLU A 45 4.68 3.88 -8.59
CA GLU A 45 5.07 3.02 -9.72
C GLU A 45 3.84 2.61 -10.53
N LEU A 46 2.75 2.19 -9.88
CA LEU A 46 1.49 1.84 -10.55
C LEU A 46 0.90 3.04 -11.31
N LYS A 47 0.89 4.24 -10.71
CA LYS A 47 0.44 5.46 -11.40
C LYS A 47 1.30 5.79 -12.62
N LYS A 48 2.61 5.58 -12.54
CA LYS A 48 3.52 5.78 -13.67
C LYS A 48 3.22 4.77 -14.78
N THR A 49 3.01 3.50 -14.44
CA THR A 49 2.60 2.46 -15.40
C THR A 49 1.25 2.79 -16.03
N ILE A 50 0.25 3.23 -15.25
CA ILE A 50 -1.05 3.68 -15.77
C ILE A 50 -0.90 4.87 -16.71
N LEU A 51 -0.05 5.85 -16.37
CA LEU A 51 0.19 6.99 -17.25
C LEU A 51 0.84 6.55 -18.56
N LEU A 52 1.83 5.65 -18.52
CA LEU A 52 2.46 5.07 -19.72
C LEU A 52 1.47 4.25 -20.57
N LEU A 53 0.60 3.46 -19.91
CA LEU A 53 -0.49 2.72 -20.55
C LEU A 53 -1.50 3.65 -21.21
N ARG A 54 -1.73 4.83 -20.64
CA ARG A 54 -2.80 5.76 -21.06
C ARG A 54 -2.34 6.81 -22.07
N SER A 55 -1.05 7.14 -22.12
CA SER A 55 -0.54 8.27 -22.91
C SER A 55 -0.31 7.96 -24.39
N GLU A 56 -0.28 6.70 -24.80
CA GLU A 56 -0.02 6.31 -26.19
C GLU A 56 -1.21 5.50 -26.74
N LEU A 57 -2.05 6.14 -27.56
CA LEU A 57 -3.09 5.45 -28.37
C LEU A 57 -2.56 4.17 -29.07
N PRO A 58 -1.33 4.15 -29.62
CA PRO A 58 -0.76 2.95 -30.24
C PRO A 58 -0.56 1.79 -29.27
N TYR A 59 -0.24 2.07 -28.00
CA TYR A 59 -0.01 1.03 -26.98
C TYR A 59 -1.33 0.41 -26.51
N ILE A 60 -2.39 1.20 -26.38
CA ILE A 60 -3.75 0.72 -26.09
C ILE A 60 -4.24 -0.19 -27.23
N GLU A 61 -3.98 0.17 -28.48
CA GLU A 61 -4.34 -0.64 -29.64
C GLU A 61 -3.58 -1.98 -29.67
N MET A 62 -2.28 -1.98 -29.31
CA MET A 62 -1.48 -3.20 -29.20
C MET A 62 -2.05 -4.15 -28.13
N VAL A 63 -2.37 -3.65 -26.94
CA VAL A 63 -2.95 -4.46 -25.85
C VAL A 63 -4.34 -4.99 -26.23
N ALA A 64 -5.18 -4.15 -26.82
CA ALA A 64 -6.52 -4.55 -27.28
C ALA A 64 -6.46 -5.66 -28.34
N ARG A 65 -5.52 -5.58 -29.30
CA ARG A 65 -5.35 -6.61 -30.34
C ARG A 65 -4.73 -7.91 -29.81
N ASN A 66 -3.69 -7.83 -28.96
CA ASN A 66 -2.93 -9.01 -28.54
C ASN A 66 -3.53 -9.75 -27.34
N GLU A 67 -3.99 -9.03 -26.31
CA GLU A 67 -4.45 -9.67 -25.07
C GLU A 67 -5.95 -9.91 -25.07
N LEU A 68 -6.71 -9.01 -25.71
CA LEU A 68 -8.17 -9.09 -25.74
C LEU A 68 -8.73 -9.60 -27.07
N GLY A 69 -7.88 -9.78 -28.09
CA GLY A 69 -8.30 -10.20 -29.43
C GLY A 69 -9.31 -9.23 -30.08
N MET A 70 -9.36 -7.98 -29.61
CA MET A 70 -10.30 -6.98 -30.08
C MET A 70 -9.86 -6.49 -31.46
N VAL A 71 -10.80 -6.52 -32.40
CA VAL A 71 -10.59 -6.08 -33.78
C VAL A 71 -11.43 -4.85 -34.07
N ARG A 72 -10.97 -3.98 -34.98
CA ARG A 72 -11.70 -2.74 -35.31
C ARG A 72 -12.99 -3.10 -36.06
N LYS A 73 -14.03 -2.27 -35.94
CA LYS A 73 -15.24 -2.41 -36.77
C LYS A 73 -14.84 -2.28 -38.25
N GLY A 74 -14.77 -3.41 -38.96
CA GLY A 74 -14.34 -3.50 -40.36
C GLY A 74 -13.18 -4.45 -40.64
N ASP A 75 -12.52 -5.00 -39.62
CA ASP A 75 -11.38 -5.92 -39.80
C ASP A 75 -11.87 -7.34 -40.16
N LEU A 76 -11.30 -7.93 -41.23
CA LEU A 76 -11.56 -9.32 -41.68
C LEU A 76 -10.76 -10.31 -40.82
N VAL A 77 -11.43 -10.99 -39.90
CA VAL A 77 -10.81 -12.02 -39.04
C VAL A 77 -10.69 -13.34 -39.82
N TYR A 78 -9.49 -13.66 -40.29
CA TYR A 78 -9.17 -15.01 -40.78
C TYR A 78 -9.02 -15.96 -39.59
N ARG A 79 -10.07 -16.73 -39.28
CA ARG A 79 -9.95 -17.89 -38.39
C ARG A 79 -9.55 -19.10 -39.23
N PHE A 80 -8.30 -19.52 -39.12
CA PHE A 80 -7.91 -20.84 -39.57
C PHE A 80 -8.50 -21.86 -38.59
N SER A 81 -9.55 -22.56 -39.01
CA SER A 81 -10.07 -23.74 -38.32
C SER A 81 -9.06 -24.86 -38.50
N GLN A 82 -8.48 -25.35 -37.40
CA GLN A 82 -7.85 -26.66 -37.35
C GLN A 82 -8.74 -27.58 -36.52
#